data_AF-A0A382USW9-F1
#
_entry.id   AF-A0A382USW9-F1
#
_cell.length_a   1.000
_cell.length_b   1.000
_cell.length_c   1.000
_cell.angle_alpha   90.00
_cell.angle_beta   90.00
_cell.angle_gamma   90.00
#
_symmetry.space_group_name_H-M   'P 1'
#
loop_
_entity.id
_entity.type
_entity.pdbx_description
1 polymer ?
#
loop_
_entity_poly.entity_id
_entity_poly.type
_entity_poly.pdbx_seq_one_letter_code
_entity_poly.pdbx_strand_id
1 'polypeptide(L)'
;DEDVQKALPFMYFPRRIHGSINPKTGLTHLFIADTGLDLANYDFSKGLQNLPPNCGAQNHLITYDPSSGKVAEVKLPKLWDYTHALAAADMNGDQITDYVVLNSPYINNPQKCLFNGADYTNGNYILYSNKNSGFDKVNINLNYKGYSKAPTITSGIAIVDDNNDTFLILGSEGSGSGIYAFKQDSKASFTETSRISAPTIMSINGKSGAYSEVLYADVDSDGTKEIIASVNSEKWTGRYIQLLDFKNGELRDRSKDVVQSNPALKDGNDWCLHLFFNEKTAWNEPILTCT
;
A
#
# COMPACT_ATOMS: atom_id res chain seq x y z
N ASP A 1 6.55 -2.05 -26.42
CA ASP A 1 5.84 -2.98 -27.30
C ASP A 1 4.36 -2.64 -27.24
N GLU A 2 3.80 -2.15 -28.33
CA GLU A 2 2.41 -1.65 -28.41
C GLU A 2 1.40 -2.80 -28.25
N ASP A 3 1.81 -4.03 -28.59
CA ASP A 3 0.95 -5.21 -28.50
C ASP A 3 0.79 -5.71 -27.06
N VAL A 4 1.79 -5.47 -26.20
CA VAL A 4 1.71 -5.76 -24.76
C VAL A 4 0.70 -4.82 -24.07
N GLN A 5 0.65 -3.53 -24.45
CA GLN A 5 -0.32 -2.59 -23.87
C GLN A 5 -1.77 -2.95 -24.24
N LYS A 6 -2.01 -3.49 -25.44
CA LYS A 6 -3.34 -3.94 -25.89
C LYS A 6 -3.85 -5.18 -25.14
N ALA A 7 -2.97 -5.95 -24.52
CA ALA A 7 -3.32 -7.17 -23.77
C ALA A 7 -3.67 -6.92 -22.30
N LEU A 8 -3.45 -5.70 -21.78
CA LEU A 8 -3.77 -5.38 -20.39
C LEU A 8 -5.28 -5.27 -20.18
N PRO A 9 -5.80 -5.71 -19.03
CA PRO A 9 -7.20 -5.53 -18.68
C PRO A 9 -7.54 -4.05 -18.55
N PHE A 10 -8.80 -3.71 -18.79
CA PHE A 10 -9.30 -2.37 -18.50
C PHE A 10 -9.26 -2.11 -16.99
N MET A 11 -8.68 -0.97 -16.59
CA MET A 11 -8.57 -0.54 -15.20
C MET A 11 -9.22 0.84 -15.05
N TYR A 12 -9.92 1.06 -13.94
CA TYR A 12 -10.58 2.33 -13.64
C TYR A 12 -9.61 3.34 -13.02
N PHE A 13 -8.90 2.95 -11.96
CA PHE A 13 -7.92 3.77 -11.26
C PHE A 13 -6.86 2.88 -10.60
N PRO A 14 -5.87 2.39 -11.38
CA PRO A 14 -4.78 1.58 -10.85
C PRO A 14 -3.94 2.45 -9.90
N ARG A 15 -4.05 2.21 -8.60
CA ARG A 15 -3.48 3.08 -7.56
C ARG A 15 -2.18 2.54 -6.99
N ARG A 16 -2.06 1.23 -6.83
CA ARG A 16 -0.83 0.56 -6.35
C ARG A 16 -0.42 -0.54 -7.30
N ILE A 17 0.87 -0.62 -7.57
CA ILE A 17 1.44 -1.63 -8.47
C ILE A 17 2.65 -2.22 -7.78
N HIS A 18 2.75 -3.55 -7.77
CA HIS A 18 3.91 -4.25 -7.25
C HIS A 18 4.41 -5.28 -8.25
N GLY A 19 5.69 -5.16 -8.63
CA GLY A 19 6.38 -6.12 -9.45
C GLY A 19 7.20 -7.09 -8.59
N SER A 20 7.14 -8.38 -8.89
CA SER A 20 8.00 -9.39 -8.27
C SER A 20 8.44 -10.45 -9.27
N ILE A 21 9.43 -11.26 -8.90
CA ILE A 21 9.90 -12.38 -9.73
C ILE A 21 9.58 -13.66 -8.97
N ASN A 22 8.93 -14.62 -9.64
CA ASN A 22 8.78 -15.96 -9.11
C ASN A 22 10.09 -16.72 -9.33
N PRO A 23 10.88 -17.02 -8.29
CA PRO A 23 12.19 -17.63 -8.45
C PRO A 23 12.12 -19.08 -8.93
N LYS A 24 10.98 -19.76 -8.77
CA LYS A 24 10.79 -21.15 -9.19
C LYS A 24 10.53 -21.27 -10.68
N THR A 25 9.91 -20.27 -11.29
CA THR A 25 9.49 -20.29 -12.70
C THR A 25 10.23 -19.27 -13.57
N GLY A 26 10.86 -18.27 -12.97
CA GLY A 26 11.46 -17.13 -13.67
C GLY A 26 10.45 -16.11 -14.21
N LEU A 27 9.15 -16.31 -13.95
CA LEU A 27 8.12 -15.37 -14.40
C LEU A 27 8.17 -14.09 -13.60
N THR A 28 8.02 -12.96 -14.29
CA THR A 28 7.71 -11.69 -13.64
C THR A 28 6.22 -11.66 -13.31
N HIS A 29 5.89 -11.30 -12.07
CA HIS A 29 4.53 -11.03 -11.61
C HIS A 29 4.34 -9.52 -11.49
N LEU A 30 3.19 -9.01 -11.96
CA LEU A 30 2.76 -7.63 -11.81
C LEU A 30 1.38 -7.61 -11.18
N PHE A 31 1.32 -7.30 -9.89
CA PHE A 31 0.07 -7.09 -9.19
C PHE A 31 -0.35 -5.64 -9.33
N ILE A 32 -1.57 -5.40 -9.82
CA ILE A 32 -2.16 -4.08 -10.00
C ILE A 32 -3.40 -4.00 -9.12
N ALA A 33 -3.31 -3.15 -8.11
CA ALA A 33 -4.42 -2.82 -7.23
C ALA A 33 -5.23 -1.67 -7.81
N ASP A 34 -6.46 -1.97 -8.24
CA ASP A 34 -7.37 -0.99 -8.84
C ASP A 34 -8.37 -0.52 -7.77
N THR A 35 -8.26 0.74 -7.38
CA THR A 35 -9.17 1.35 -6.41
C THR A 35 -10.56 1.57 -6.99
N GLY A 36 -10.73 1.55 -8.32
CA GLY A 36 -11.99 1.95 -8.93
C GLY A 36 -12.21 3.46 -8.89
N LEU A 37 -13.47 3.88 -8.94
CA LEU A 37 -13.83 5.30 -8.99
C LEU A 37 -13.65 5.98 -7.62
N ASP A 38 -12.50 6.61 -7.40
CA ASP A 38 -12.29 7.51 -6.27
C ASP A 38 -13.08 8.81 -6.48
N LEU A 39 -14.08 9.06 -5.62
CA LEU A 39 -14.99 10.22 -5.74
C LEU A 39 -14.35 11.55 -5.29
N ALA A 40 -13.04 11.59 -5.02
CA ALA A 40 -12.34 12.76 -4.49
C ALA A 40 -12.61 14.07 -5.27
N ASN A 41 -12.81 14.00 -6.58
CA ASN A 41 -13.02 15.18 -7.45
C ASN A 41 -14.48 15.37 -7.92
N TYR A 42 -15.45 14.64 -7.34
CA TYR A 42 -16.85 14.76 -7.76
C TYR A 42 -17.55 15.97 -7.13
N ASP A 43 -18.46 16.59 -7.88
CA ASP A 43 -19.32 17.67 -7.38
C ASP A 43 -20.50 17.10 -6.59
N PHE A 44 -20.33 17.04 -5.27
CA PHE A 44 -21.35 16.55 -4.33
C PHE A 44 -22.59 17.47 -4.25
N SER A 45 -22.54 18.71 -4.76
CA SER A 45 -23.69 19.64 -4.72
C SER A 45 -24.86 19.17 -5.60
N LYS A 46 -24.59 18.27 -6.56
CA LYS A 46 -25.60 17.65 -7.42
C LYS A 46 -26.40 16.54 -6.74
N GLY A 47 -26.14 16.26 -5.46
CA GLY A 47 -26.85 15.27 -4.65
C GLY A 47 -26.23 13.87 -4.71
N LEU A 48 -26.12 13.22 -3.54
CA LEU A 48 -25.50 11.89 -3.36
C LEU A 48 -26.14 10.79 -4.25
N GLN A 49 -27.41 10.94 -4.59
CA GLN A 49 -28.14 10.06 -5.49
C GLN A 49 -27.59 10.06 -6.93
N ASN A 50 -26.95 11.15 -7.36
CA ASN A 50 -26.44 11.31 -8.72
C ASN A 50 -24.96 10.89 -8.87
N LEU A 51 -24.28 10.54 -7.78
CA LEU A 51 -22.90 10.05 -7.81
C LEU A 51 -22.84 8.60 -8.27
N PRO A 52 -21.80 8.18 -9.01
CA PRO A 52 -21.59 6.78 -9.34
C PRO A 52 -21.27 5.96 -8.07
N PRO A 53 -21.45 4.64 -8.13
CA PRO A 53 -20.98 3.73 -7.09
C PRO A 53 -19.47 3.90 -6.83
N ASN A 54 -19.08 4.09 -5.56
CA ASN A 54 -17.68 4.07 -5.14
C ASN A 54 -17.37 2.73 -4.45
N CYS A 55 -17.10 1.72 -5.27
CA CYS A 55 -17.25 0.32 -4.87
C CYS A 55 -16.01 -0.51 -5.09
N GLY A 56 -14.88 0.11 -5.39
CA GLY A 56 -13.69 -0.62 -5.81
C GLY A 56 -13.70 -0.99 -7.29
N ALA A 57 -12.67 -1.70 -7.68
CA ALA A 57 -12.56 -2.36 -8.98
C ALA A 57 -11.85 -3.70 -8.83
N GLN A 58 -11.72 -4.44 -9.93
CA GLN A 58 -11.04 -5.73 -9.93
C GLN A 58 -9.52 -5.51 -9.81
N ASN A 59 -8.90 -6.14 -8.82
CA ASN A 59 -7.44 -6.25 -8.78
C ASN A 59 -6.96 -7.26 -9.82
N HIS A 60 -5.78 -7.02 -10.40
CA HIS A 60 -5.23 -7.86 -11.47
C HIS A 60 -3.85 -8.40 -11.10
N LEU A 61 -3.56 -9.64 -11.46
CA LEU A 61 -2.23 -10.24 -11.36
C LEU A 61 -1.81 -10.77 -12.73
N ILE A 62 -0.81 -10.13 -13.31
CA ILE A 62 -0.33 -10.42 -14.65
C ILE A 62 1.03 -11.11 -14.54
N THR A 63 1.26 -12.13 -15.35
CA THR A 63 2.56 -12.78 -15.49
C THR A 63 3.17 -12.47 -16.85
N TYR A 64 4.48 -12.27 -16.86
CA TYR A 64 5.29 -12.12 -18.05
C TYR A 64 6.42 -13.16 -18.02
N ASP A 65 6.53 -13.94 -19.10
CA ASP A 65 7.61 -14.88 -19.32
C ASP A 65 8.71 -14.21 -20.16
N PRO A 66 9.87 -13.87 -19.56
CA PRO A 66 10.95 -13.20 -20.30
C PRO A 66 11.58 -14.09 -21.38
N SER A 67 11.43 -15.42 -21.30
CA SER A 67 12.01 -16.34 -22.28
C SER A 67 11.18 -16.45 -23.56
N SER A 68 9.85 -16.31 -23.45
CA SER A 68 8.91 -16.45 -24.57
C SER A 68 8.20 -15.15 -24.95
N GLY A 69 8.33 -14.09 -24.15
CA GLY A 69 7.61 -12.83 -24.30
C GLY A 69 6.11 -12.92 -24.00
N LYS A 70 5.62 -14.07 -23.51
CA LYS A 70 4.19 -14.31 -23.29
C LYS A 70 3.70 -13.59 -22.04
N VAL A 71 2.50 -13.01 -22.17
CA VAL A 71 1.76 -12.38 -21.08
C VAL A 71 0.52 -13.22 -20.78
N ALA A 72 0.23 -13.44 -19.51
CA ALA A 72 -0.99 -14.11 -19.06
C ALA A 72 -1.55 -13.46 -17.79
N GLU A 73 -2.82 -13.67 -17.50
CA GLU A 73 -3.47 -13.20 -16.26
C GLU A 73 -3.73 -14.38 -15.33
N VAL A 74 -3.32 -14.24 -14.07
CA VAL A 74 -3.66 -15.16 -12.99
C VAL A 74 -5.06 -14.81 -12.50
N LYS A 75 -5.96 -15.79 -12.53
CA LYS A 75 -7.33 -15.59 -12.07
C LYS A 75 -7.35 -15.35 -10.57
N LEU A 76 -7.71 -14.13 -10.20
CA LEU A 76 -8.05 -13.76 -8.82
C LEU A 76 -9.56 -13.94 -8.59
N PRO A 77 -10.02 -14.03 -7.32
CA PRO A 77 -11.45 -13.98 -7.01
C PRO A 77 -12.09 -12.73 -7.65
N LYS A 78 -13.24 -12.92 -8.30
CA LYS A 78 -13.99 -11.81 -8.90
C LYS A 78 -14.62 -10.98 -7.79
N LEU A 79 -14.03 -9.83 -7.49
CA LEU A 79 -14.38 -9.01 -6.34
C LEU A 79 -14.04 -7.55 -6.65
N TRP A 80 -14.95 -6.64 -6.34
CA TRP A 80 -14.66 -5.21 -6.44
C TRP A 80 -14.06 -4.76 -5.11
N ASP A 81 -12.77 -4.47 -5.16
CA ASP A 81 -11.95 -4.15 -4.00
C ASP A 81 -11.69 -2.65 -3.95
N TYR A 82 -11.99 -2.00 -2.82
CA TYR A 82 -11.67 -0.58 -2.64
C TYR A 82 -10.21 -0.40 -2.16
N THR A 83 -9.27 -0.98 -2.92
CA THR A 83 -7.87 -1.13 -2.49
C THR A 83 -7.16 0.21 -2.47
N HIS A 84 -6.56 0.58 -1.34
CA HIS A 84 -5.81 1.84 -1.18
C HIS A 84 -4.32 1.59 -0.96
N ALA A 85 -3.97 0.43 -0.40
CA ALA A 85 -2.60 0.02 -0.19
C ALA A 85 -2.40 -1.45 -0.61
N LEU A 86 -1.17 -1.75 -0.97
CA LEU A 86 -0.70 -3.07 -1.35
C LEU A 86 0.63 -3.29 -0.65
N ALA A 87 0.76 -4.41 0.06
CA ALA A 87 2.02 -4.88 0.61
C ALA A 87 2.34 -6.26 0.07
N ALA A 88 3.62 -6.63 0.06
CA ALA A 88 4.07 -7.87 -0.55
C ALA A 88 5.33 -8.41 0.13
N ALA A 89 5.35 -9.71 0.40
CA ALA A 89 6.49 -10.48 0.93
C ALA A 89 6.20 -11.97 0.77
N ASP A 90 7.20 -12.85 0.89
CA ASP A 90 6.98 -14.30 1.03
C ASP A 90 6.61 -14.62 2.48
N MET A 91 5.33 -14.56 2.82
CA MET A 91 4.82 -14.69 4.19
C MET A 91 4.55 -16.15 4.58
N ASN A 92 4.55 -17.08 3.62
CA ASN A 92 4.36 -18.51 3.87
C ASN A 92 5.65 -19.34 3.71
N GLY A 93 6.77 -18.71 3.34
CA GLY A 93 8.08 -19.32 3.24
C GLY A 93 8.26 -20.21 2.01
N ASP A 94 7.40 -20.06 0.99
CA ASP A 94 7.45 -20.86 -0.22
C ASP A 94 8.26 -20.19 -1.35
N GLN A 95 8.93 -19.07 -1.07
CA GLN A 95 9.75 -18.27 -1.98
C GLN A 95 8.96 -17.57 -3.08
N ILE A 96 7.63 -17.64 -3.08
CA ILE A 96 6.79 -16.89 -3.99
C ILE A 96 6.20 -15.70 -3.22
N THR A 97 6.20 -14.53 -3.83
CA THR A 97 5.61 -13.33 -3.23
C THR A 97 4.11 -13.54 -2.96
N ASP A 98 3.71 -13.36 -1.71
CA ASP A 98 2.34 -13.20 -1.28
C ASP A 98 1.95 -11.71 -1.31
N TYR A 99 0.66 -11.43 -1.47
CA TYR A 99 0.15 -10.06 -1.57
C TYR A 99 -0.88 -9.76 -0.49
N VAL A 100 -0.70 -8.66 0.22
CA VAL A 100 -1.64 -8.12 1.21
C VAL A 100 -2.41 -6.99 0.57
N VAL A 101 -3.70 -7.19 0.36
CA VAL A 101 -4.61 -6.20 -0.20
C VAL A 101 -5.28 -5.45 0.94
N LEU A 102 -5.03 -4.15 1.01
CA LEU A 102 -5.50 -3.27 2.07
C LEU A 102 -6.56 -2.33 1.49
N ASN A 103 -7.80 -2.67 1.80
CA ASN A 103 -8.99 -1.97 1.35
C ASN A 103 -9.32 -0.82 2.30
N SER A 104 -9.79 0.30 1.75
CA SER A 104 -10.30 1.40 2.56
C SER A 104 -11.58 0.96 3.27
N PRO A 105 -11.75 1.30 4.57
CA PRO A 105 -12.96 0.93 5.31
C PRO A 105 -14.21 1.68 4.80
N TYR A 106 -14.06 2.71 3.96
CA TYR A 106 -15.12 3.61 3.55
C TYR A 106 -15.64 3.32 2.14
N ILE A 107 -16.68 2.51 2.05
CA ILE A 107 -17.48 2.39 0.83
C ILE A 107 -18.63 3.39 0.91
N ASN A 108 -18.59 4.42 0.08
CA ASN A 108 -19.65 5.42 0.01
C ASN A 108 -20.80 4.90 -0.86
N ASN A 109 -22.02 4.93 -0.33
CA ASN A 109 -23.23 4.42 -0.97
C ASN A 109 -23.15 2.91 -1.34
N PRO A 110 -22.89 2.00 -0.39
CA PRO A 110 -22.76 0.57 -0.65
C PRO A 110 -23.98 -0.04 -1.37
N GLN A 111 -25.17 0.52 -1.18
CA GLN A 111 -26.39 0.12 -1.90
C GLN A 111 -26.30 0.28 -3.44
N LYS A 112 -25.37 1.10 -3.93
CA LYS A 112 -25.08 1.25 -5.37
C LYS A 112 -24.03 0.25 -5.87
N CYS A 113 -23.32 -0.44 -4.96
CA CYS A 113 -22.21 -1.34 -5.30
C CYS A 113 -22.63 -2.68 -5.87
N LEU A 114 -23.92 -2.98 -5.94
CA LEU A 114 -24.45 -4.14 -6.66
C LEU A 114 -24.55 -3.91 -8.19
N PHE A 115 -23.89 -2.87 -8.72
CA PHE A 115 -23.87 -2.57 -10.14
C PHE A 115 -23.18 -3.73 -10.91
N ASN A 116 -23.88 -4.31 -11.89
CA ASN A 116 -23.41 -5.45 -12.69
C ASN A 116 -23.23 -6.81 -11.98
N GLY A 117 -23.83 -7.00 -10.79
CA GLY A 117 -23.92 -8.33 -10.16
C GLY A 117 -22.58 -8.94 -9.73
N ALA A 118 -21.57 -8.10 -9.47
CA ALA A 118 -20.33 -8.52 -8.82
C ALA A 118 -20.37 -8.18 -7.33
N ASP A 119 -19.85 -9.08 -6.50
CA ASP A 119 -19.65 -8.80 -5.07
C ASP A 119 -18.56 -7.74 -4.89
N TYR A 120 -18.63 -7.01 -3.78
CA TYR A 120 -17.65 -6.00 -3.39
C TYR A 120 -17.19 -6.23 -1.94
N THR A 121 -16.01 -5.71 -1.59
CA THR A 121 -15.49 -5.78 -0.21
C THR A 121 -14.72 -4.53 0.19
N ASN A 122 -14.80 -4.20 1.47
CA ASN A 122 -13.86 -3.30 2.17
C ASN A 122 -12.99 -4.06 3.19
N GLY A 123 -13.13 -5.39 3.27
CA GLY A 123 -12.29 -6.23 4.11
C GLY A 123 -10.91 -6.43 3.51
N ASN A 124 -9.89 -6.37 4.36
CA ASN A 124 -8.51 -6.65 3.99
C ASN A 124 -8.30 -8.16 3.80
N TYR A 125 -7.37 -8.56 2.94
CA TYR A 125 -7.05 -9.97 2.76
C TYR A 125 -5.61 -10.18 2.29
N ILE A 126 -5.14 -11.41 2.44
CA ILE A 126 -3.89 -11.89 1.87
C ILE A 126 -4.21 -12.88 0.75
N LEU A 127 -3.45 -12.78 -0.33
CA LEU A 127 -3.33 -13.81 -1.36
C LEU A 127 -2.05 -14.57 -1.09
N TYR A 128 -2.19 -15.75 -0.49
CA TYR A 128 -1.07 -16.66 -0.27
C TYR A 128 -0.82 -17.48 -1.53
N SER A 129 0.40 -17.50 -2.03
CA SER A 129 0.84 -18.41 -3.07
C SER A 129 0.49 -19.85 -2.69
N ASN A 130 0.16 -20.66 -3.69
CA ASN A 130 -0.14 -22.07 -3.48
C ASN A 130 0.59 -22.97 -4.48
N LYS A 131 0.60 -24.28 -4.19
CA LYS A 131 1.33 -25.29 -4.97
C LYS A 131 0.86 -25.43 -6.42
N ASN A 132 -0.31 -24.90 -6.77
CA ASN A 132 -0.89 -24.99 -8.11
C ASN A 132 -0.58 -23.74 -8.96
N SER A 133 0.45 -22.96 -8.59
CA SER A 133 0.79 -21.69 -9.26
C SER A 133 -0.35 -20.65 -9.20
N GLY A 134 -1.24 -20.77 -8.21
CA GLY A 134 -2.33 -19.83 -7.94
C GLY A 134 -2.21 -19.23 -6.55
N PHE A 135 -3.28 -18.59 -6.08
CA PHE A 135 -3.33 -17.92 -4.79
C PHE A 135 -4.60 -18.28 -4.00
N ASP A 136 -4.41 -18.55 -2.71
CA ASP A 136 -5.49 -18.76 -1.74
C ASP A 136 -5.79 -17.44 -1.02
N LYS A 137 -7.04 -16.95 -1.15
CA LYS A 137 -7.50 -15.75 -0.46
C LYS A 137 -7.82 -16.04 1.01
N VAL A 138 -7.23 -15.28 1.91
CA VAL A 138 -7.51 -15.31 3.35
C VAL A 138 -7.87 -13.89 3.81
N ASN A 139 -9.10 -13.68 4.24
CA ASN A 139 -9.49 -12.41 4.86
C ASN A 139 -8.69 -12.22 6.16
N ILE A 140 -8.22 -11.01 6.41
CA ILE A 140 -7.42 -10.70 7.59
C ILE A 140 -8.11 -9.67 8.49
N ASN A 141 -7.91 -9.84 9.79
CA ASN A 141 -8.27 -8.84 10.80
C ASN A 141 -7.04 -8.05 11.24
N LEU A 142 -7.18 -6.73 11.35
CA LEU A 142 -6.17 -5.84 11.92
C LEU A 142 -6.65 -5.40 13.31
N ASN A 143 -6.01 -5.88 14.37
CA ASN A 143 -6.38 -5.60 15.75
C ASN A 143 -5.61 -4.38 16.26
N TYR A 144 -6.26 -3.22 16.23
CA TYR A 144 -5.71 -1.95 16.69
C TYR A 144 -5.72 -1.82 18.22
N LYS A 145 -4.74 -1.10 18.78
CA LYS A 145 -4.74 -0.69 20.19
C LYS A 145 -5.28 0.74 20.30
N GLY A 146 -6.37 0.90 21.07
CA GLY A 146 -6.83 2.23 21.51
C GLY A 146 -7.70 3.03 20.53
N TYR A 147 -8.17 2.44 19.43
CA TYR A 147 -9.09 3.09 18.49
C TYR A 147 -10.44 2.39 18.41
N SER A 148 -11.53 3.17 18.47
CA SER A 148 -12.90 2.69 18.23
C SER A 148 -13.23 2.55 16.74
N LYS A 149 -12.41 3.13 15.85
CA LYS A 149 -12.59 3.13 14.40
C LYS A 149 -11.24 2.93 13.70
N ALA A 150 -11.18 1.98 12.76
CA ALA A 150 -9.98 1.76 11.96
C ALA A 150 -9.68 3.00 11.09
N PRO A 151 -8.41 3.42 11.00
CA PRO A 151 -8.00 4.48 10.07
C PRO A 151 -8.09 3.97 8.62
N THR A 152 -8.08 4.90 7.66
CA THR A 152 -7.86 4.52 6.24
C THR A 152 -6.40 4.18 6.07
N ILE A 153 -6.10 2.97 5.59
CA ILE A 153 -4.74 2.58 5.23
C ILE A 153 -4.49 3.04 3.79
N THR A 154 -3.43 3.80 3.59
CA THR A 154 -3.10 4.43 2.31
C THR A 154 -1.80 3.93 1.74
N SER A 155 -0.92 3.35 2.55
CA SER A 155 0.34 2.76 2.11
C SER A 155 0.75 1.62 3.05
N GLY A 156 1.62 0.73 2.59
CA GLY A 156 2.20 -0.25 3.49
C GLY A 156 3.19 -1.21 2.85
N ILE A 157 3.91 -1.93 3.69
CA ILE A 157 4.86 -2.98 3.30
C ILE A 157 4.72 -4.19 4.24
N ALA A 158 5.04 -5.36 3.73
CA ALA A 158 5.13 -6.59 4.52
C ALA A 158 6.61 -6.91 4.73
N ILE A 159 6.96 -7.32 5.94
CA ILE A 159 8.32 -7.67 6.35
C ILE A 159 8.28 -9.06 6.94
N VAL A 160 9.15 -9.94 6.49
CA VAL A 160 9.45 -11.20 7.17
C VAL A 160 10.86 -11.06 7.72
N ASP A 161 10.99 -11.10 9.03
CA ASP A 161 12.27 -10.91 9.71
C ASP A 161 13.08 -12.22 9.78
N ASP A 162 14.30 -12.13 10.34
CA ASP A 162 15.20 -13.28 10.48
C ASP A 162 14.66 -14.38 11.41
N ASN A 163 13.64 -14.09 12.22
CA ASN A 163 12.96 -15.06 13.08
C ASN A 163 11.75 -15.71 12.38
N ASN A 164 11.53 -15.40 11.09
CA ASN A 164 10.32 -15.73 10.33
C ASN A 164 9.04 -15.11 10.93
N ASP A 165 9.15 -14.07 11.75
CA ASP A 165 8.00 -13.28 12.15
C ASP A 165 7.58 -12.40 10.98
N THR A 166 6.28 -12.38 10.68
CA THR A 166 5.71 -11.52 9.64
C THR A 166 5.12 -10.27 10.28
N PHE A 167 5.45 -9.12 9.71
CA PHE A 167 4.93 -7.81 10.11
C PHE A 167 4.31 -7.07 8.93
N LEU A 168 3.31 -6.24 9.23
CA LEU A 168 2.81 -5.21 8.33
C LEU A 168 3.18 -3.85 8.89
N ILE A 169 3.81 -3.02 8.07
CA ILE A 169 4.06 -1.61 8.39
C ILE A 169 3.15 -0.76 7.52
N LEU A 170 2.19 -0.08 8.14
CA LEU A 170 1.07 0.54 7.45
C LEU A 170 1.04 2.05 7.72
N GLY A 171 1.01 2.84 6.64
CA GLY A 171 0.74 4.27 6.68
C GLY A 171 -0.74 4.55 6.46
N SER A 172 -1.23 5.58 7.14
CA SER A 172 -2.67 5.83 7.23
C SER A 172 -3.06 7.30 7.00
N GLU A 173 -4.34 7.61 7.00
CA GLU A 173 -4.83 8.98 7.00
C GLU A 173 -6.05 9.15 7.92
N GLY A 174 -6.34 10.41 8.26
CA GLY A 174 -7.47 10.80 9.08
C GLY A 174 -7.26 10.58 10.57
N SER A 175 -8.34 10.25 11.29
CA SER A 175 -8.28 10.05 12.74
C SER A 175 -7.41 8.84 13.08
N GLY A 176 -6.37 9.07 13.89
CA GLY A 176 -5.38 8.04 14.20
C GLY A 176 -4.21 7.98 13.23
N SER A 177 -4.12 8.88 12.25
CA SER A 177 -3.03 8.87 11.27
C SER A 177 -1.64 8.72 11.91
N GLY A 178 -0.87 7.81 11.33
CA GLY A 178 0.44 7.39 11.79
C GLY A 178 0.99 6.22 10.97
N ILE A 179 2.22 5.82 11.31
CA ILE A 179 2.79 4.53 10.93
C ILE A 179 2.46 3.53 12.02
N TYR A 180 1.84 2.42 11.62
CA TYR A 180 1.51 1.30 12.46
C TYR A 180 2.42 0.12 12.13
N ALA A 181 2.87 -0.59 13.16
CA ALA A 181 3.45 -1.92 13.04
C ALA A 181 2.44 -2.94 13.57
N PHE A 182 2.14 -3.95 12.77
CA PHE A 182 1.35 -5.11 13.18
C PHE A 182 2.19 -6.37 13.06
N LYS A 183 2.13 -7.22 14.07
CA LYS A 183 2.71 -8.57 14.02
C LYS A 183 1.63 -9.58 13.66
N GLN A 184 1.94 -10.51 12.77
CA GLN A 184 1.07 -11.63 12.47
C GLN A 184 0.91 -12.53 13.70
N ASP A 185 -0.33 -12.72 14.15
CA ASP A 185 -0.65 -13.65 15.26
C ASP A 185 -1.17 -15.00 14.74
N SER A 186 -1.70 -15.01 13.51
CA SER A 186 -2.22 -16.18 12.82
C SER A 186 -2.34 -15.90 11.32
N LYS A 187 -2.64 -16.93 10.50
CA LYS A 187 -2.82 -16.77 9.04
C LYS A 187 -3.86 -15.72 8.65
N ALA A 188 -4.81 -15.40 9.54
CA ALA A 188 -5.93 -14.50 9.28
C ALA A 188 -5.97 -13.27 10.21
N SER A 189 -4.94 -13.02 11.01
CA SER A 189 -4.98 -11.92 11.97
C SER A 189 -3.61 -11.34 12.30
N PHE A 190 -3.61 -10.03 12.50
CA PHE A 190 -2.46 -9.19 12.77
C PHE A 190 -2.80 -8.27 13.93
N THR A 191 -1.91 -8.18 14.91
CA THR A 191 -2.11 -7.38 16.12
C THR A 191 -1.11 -6.23 16.19
N GLU A 192 -1.60 -5.03 16.48
CA GLU A 192 -0.78 -3.83 16.59
C GLU A 192 0.28 -4.02 17.69
N THR A 193 1.54 -3.90 17.33
CA THR A 193 2.67 -3.92 18.27
C THR A 193 3.08 -2.51 18.64
N SER A 194 3.18 -1.62 17.64
CA SER A 194 3.70 -0.27 17.81
C SER A 194 3.03 0.72 16.87
N ARG A 195 3.06 2.01 17.23
CA ARG A 195 2.52 3.10 16.43
C ARG A 195 3.27 4.40 16.69
N ILE A 196 3.62 5.10 15.61
CA ILE A 196 4.14 6.46 15.65
C ILE A 196 3.13 7.38 14.96
N SER A 197 2.73 8.46 15.62
CA SER A 197 1.77 9.41 15.06
C SER A 197 2.38 10.21 13.91
N ALA A 198 1.51 10.69 13.01
CA ALA A 198 1.93 11.62 11.96
C ALA A 198 2.63 12.85 12.56
N PRO A 199 3.74 13.32 11.94
CA PRO A 199 4.49 14.48 12.41
C PRO A 199 3.62 15.73 12.41
N THR A 200 3.67 16.50 13.50
CA THR A 200 2.81 17.66 13.72
C THR A 200 3.05 18.80 12.72
N ILE A 201 4.24 18.87 12.12
CA ILE A 201 4.56 19.83 11.05
C ILE A 201 3.68 19.66 9.81
N MET A 202 3.13 18.45 9.58
CA MET A 202 2.22 18.16 8.48
C MET A 202 0.75 18.33 8.86
N SER A 203 0.46 18.85 10.04
CA SER A 203 -0.91 19.12 10.48
C SER A 203 -1.44 20.43 9.90
N ILE A 204 -2.63 20.38 9.30
CA ILE A 204 -3.35 21.57 8.82
C ILE A 204 -4.68 21.65 9.55
N ASN A 205 -4.95 22.79 10.20
CA ASN A 205 -6.20 23.05 10.93
C ASN A 205 -6.55 21.94 11.95
N GLY A 206 -5.54 21.40 12.63
CA GLY A 206 -5.71 20.38 13.66
C GLY A 206 -5.93 18.96 13.13
N LYS A 207 -5.79 18.75 11.81
CA LYS A 207 -5.90 17.42 11.20
C LYS A 207 -4.53 16.90 10.78
N SER A 208 -4.25 15.66 11.19
CA SER A 208 -2.98 14.97 10.98
C SER A 208 -2.64 14.79 9.49
N GLY A 209 -1.34 14.67 9.20
CA GLY A 209 -0.85 14.34 7.87
C GLY A 209 -1.33 12.98 7.36
N ALA A 210 -1.18 12.74 6.06
CA ALA A 210 -1.56 11.52 5.37
C ALA A 210 -0.33 10.86 4.74
N TYR A 211 -0.26 9.53 4.82
CA TYR A 211 0.89 8.78 4.30
C TYR A 211 0.65 8.33 2.87
N SER A 212 1.59 8.59 1.96
CA SER A 212 1.48 8.19 0.55
C SER A 212 2.30 6.95 0.20
N GLU A 213 3.41 6.70 0.89
CA GLU A 213 4.31 5.60 0.59
C GLU A 213 5.06 5.17 1.85
N VAL A 214 5.39 3.88 1.93
CA VAL A 214 6.22 3.29 2.99
C VAL A 214 7.22 2.33 2.37
N LEU A 215 8.50 2.51 2.68
CA LEU A 215 9.60 1.65 2.25
C LEU A 215 10.30 1.02 3.46
N TYR A 216 10.97 -0.10 3.23
CA TYR A 216 11.86 -0.76 4.18
C TYR A 216 13.22 -1.00 3.53
N ALA A 217 14.20 -0.16 3.85
CA ALA A 217 15.49 -0.14 3.19
C ALA A 217 16.58 0.38 4.13
N ASP A 218 17.81 -0.04 3.89
CA ASP A 218 19.02 0.46 4.56
C ASP A 218 19.43 1.75 3.87
N VAL A 219 19.02 2.90 4.44
CA VAL A 219 19.20 4.20 3.77
C VAL A 219 20.46 4.93 4.17
N ASP A 220 21.07 4.56 5.30
CA ASP A 220 22.33 5.12 5.79
C ASP A 220 23.53 4.17 5.65
N SER A 221 23.32 3.00 5.02
CA SER A 221 24.34 2.00 4.73
C SER A 221 25.00 1.42 5.99
N ASP A 222 24.25 1.33 7.10
CA ASP A 222 24.73 0.77 8.36
C ASP A 222 24.53 -0.75 8.49
N GLY A 223 23.85 -1.36 7.50
CA GLY A 223 23.51 -2.78 7.45
C GLY A 223 22.17 -3.12 8.10
N THR A 224 21.51 -2.15 8.73
CA THR A 224 20.14 -2.23 9.25
C THR A 224 19.20 -1.57 8.26
N LYS A 225 17.97 -2.05 8.17
CA LYS A 225 16.94 -1.41 7.34
C LYS A 225 16.04 -0.55 8.22
N GLU A 226 15.71 0.64 7.73
CA GLU A 226 14.80 1.57 8.35
C GLU A 226 13.44 1.55 7.65
N ILE A 227 12.43 2.05 8.33
CA ILE A 227 11.16 2.42 7.72
C ILE A 227 11.24 3.87 7.26
N ILE A 228 10.97 4.09 5.99
CA ILE A 228 10.93 5.40 5.37
C ILE A 228 9.52 5.63 4.87
N ALA A 229 8.87 6.66 5.39
CA ALA A 229 7.51 6.97 5.03
C ALA A 229 7.39 8.38 4.51
N SER A 230 6.64 8.53 3.43
CA SER A 230 6.29 9.84 2.92
C SER A 230 5.00 10.33 3.57
N VAL A 231 5.07 11.53 4.13
CA VAL A 231 3.97 12.20 4.82
C VAL A 231 3.65 13.49 4.10
N ASN A 232 2.38 13.64 3.79
CA ASN A 232 1.79 14.84 3.20
C ASN A 232 0.80 15.44 4.20
N SER A 233 0.30 16.64 3.94
CA SER A 233 -0.85 17.14 4.69
C SER A 233 -2.10 16.33 4.37
N GLU A 234 -3.16 16.50 5.17
CA GLU A 234 -4.48 15.91 4.87
C GLU A 234 -5.10 16.35 3.53
N LYS A 235 -4.55 17.41 2.90
CA LYS A 235 -4.95 17.90 1.59
C LYS A 235 -4.03 17.42 0.47
N TRP A 236 -3.14 16.46 0.77
CA TRP A 236 -2.12 15.97 -0.15
C TRP A 236 -1.24 17.11 -0.67
N THR A 237 -0.67 17.88 0.26
CA THR A 237 0.31 18.95 -0.01
C THR A 237 1.48 18.89 0.96
N GLY A 238 2.64 19.39 0.52
CA GLY A 238 3.91 19.32 1.23
C GLY A 238 4.54 17.93 1.19
N ARG A 239 5.86 17.89 1.44
CA ARG A 239 6.67 16.67 1.45
C ARG A 239 7.42 16.58 2.77
N TYR A 240 7.17 15.53 3.54
CA TYR A 240 7.94 15.22 4.73
C TYR A 240 8.32 13.75 4.71
N ILE A 241 9.56 13.44 5.06
CA ILE A 241 10.05 12.09 5.22
C ILE A 241 10.09 11.78 6.70
N GLN A 242 9.33 10.77 7.10
CA GLN A 242 9.45 10.18 8.42
C GLN A 242 10.39 8.97 8.33
N LEU A 243 11.48 9.02 9.11
CA LEU A 243 12.47 7.95 9.20
C LEU A 243 12.33 7.27 10.57
N LEU A 244 12.11 5.97 10.57
CA LEU A 244 11.89 5.19 11.79
C LEU A 244 12.82 3.98 11.83
N ASP A 245 13.45 3.75 12.98
CA ASP A 245 14.02 2.43 13.25
C ASP A 245 12.89 1.43 13.45
N PHE A 246 13.10 0.20 12.99
CA PHE A 246 12.16 -0.91 13.23
C PHE A 246 12.88 -2.14 13.74
N LYS A 247 12.47 -2.61 14.93
CA LYS A 247 13.07 -3.79 15.55
C LYS A 247 12.03 -4.57 16.35
N ASN A 248 11.87 -5.85 16.04
CA ASN A 248 11.00 -6.79 16.75
C ASN A 248 9.55 -6.27 16.95
N GLY A 249 9.00 -5.61 15.94
CA GLY A 249 7.64 -5.04 16.01
C GLY A 249 7.56 -3.63 16.62
N GLU A 250 8.66 -3.06 17.10
CA GLU A 250 8.69 -1.72 17.68
C GLU A 250 9.24 -0.67 16.72
N LEU A 251 8.55 0.47 16.66
CA LEU A 251 8.92 1.63 15.85
C LEU A 251 9.54 2.71 16.74
N ARG A 252 10.59 3.37 16.25
CA ARG A 252 11.19 4.53 16.91
C ARG A 252 11.45 5.64 15.91
N ASP A 253 10.88 6.81 16.16
CA ASP A 253 11.08 7.97 15.31
C ASP A 253 12.49 8.55 15.46
N ARG A 254 13.20 8.67 14.34
CA ARG A 254 14.51 9.31 14.19
C ARG A 254 14.53 10.36 13.08
N SER A 255 13.37 10.87 12.68
CA SER A 255 13.22 11.85 11.59
C SER A 255 13.97 13.16 11.82
N LYS A 256 14.35 13.45 13.07
CA LYS A 256 15.23 14.56 13.43
C LYS A 256 16.64 14.46 12.83
N ASP A 257 17.07 13.24 12.48
CA ASP A 257 18.38 12.97 11.90
C ASP A 257 18.38 13.22 10.38
N VAL A 258 17.19 13.40 9.78
CA VAL A 258 17.03 13.75 8.38
C VAL A 258 17.03 15.27 8.24
N VAL A 259 17.96 15.81 7.46
CA VAL A 259 17.94 17.23 7.07
C VAL A 259 16.86 17.42 6.01
N GLN A 260 15.79 18.13 6.38
CA GLN A 260 14.63 18.36 5.50
C GLN A 260 14.35 19.85 5.38
N SER A 261 14.10 20.32 4.16
CA SER A 261 13.54 21.66 3.96
C SER A 261 12.10 21.68 4.49
N ASN A 262 11.73 22.69 5.29
CA ASN A 262 10.35 22.85 5.73
C ASN A 262 9.42 22.87 4.50
N PRO A 263 8.47 21.92 4.39
CA PRO A 263 7.63 21.84 3.20
C PRO A 263 6.74 23.07 3.10
N ALA A 264 6.76 23.75 1.95
CA ALA A 264 5.81 24.81 1.68
C ALA A 264 4.41 24.19 1.51
N LEU A 265 3.56 24.29 2.53
CA LEU A 265 2.19 23.73 2.54
C LEU A 265 1.20 24.53 1.66
N LYS A 266 1.65 25.11 0.55
CA LYS A 266 0.88 26.09 -0.24
C LYS A 266 0.56 25.64 -1.66
N ASP A 267 1.39 24.80 -2.26
CA ASP A 267 1.22 24.41 -3.64
C ASP A 267 0.44 23.09 -3.74
N GLY A 268 -0.74 23.14 -4.35
CA GLY A 268 -1.69 22.01 -4.40
C GLY A 268 -1.21 20.77 -5.14
N ASN A 269 -0.13 20.89 -5.92
CA ASN A 269 0.49 19.79 -6.66
C ASN A 269 1.86 19.41 -6.09
N ASP A 270 2.29 20.06 -5.00
CA ASP A 270 3.59 19.80 -4.39
C ASP A 270 3.43 18.78 -3.25
N TRP A 271 3.37 17.50 -3.59
CA TRP A 271 3.33 16.41 -2.63
C TRP A 271 4.02 15.18 -3.19
N CYS A 272 4.28 14.22 -2.32
CA CYS A 272 5.00 13.02 -2.69
C CYS A 272 4.04 11.88 -2.93
N LEU A 273 3.84 11.46 -4.17
CA LEU A 273 2.97 10.33 -4.47
C LEU A 273 3.69 9.00 -4.23
N HIS A 274 4.95 8.91 -4.69
CA HIS A 274 5.78 7.71 -4.60
C HIS A 274 7.18 8.03 -4.10
N LEU A 275 7.71 7.14 -3.28
CA LEU A 275 9.11 7.09 -2.90
C LEU A 275 9.84 6.02 -3.71
N PHE A 276 11.02 6.36 -4.21
CA PHE A 276 11.93 5.41 -4.83
C PHE A 276 13.27 5.48 -4.13
N PHE A 277 13.78 4.34 -3.70
CA PHE A 277 15.10 4.21 -3.13
C PHE A 277 16.02 3.48 -4.11
N ASN A 278 17.15 4.10 -4.43
CA ASN A 278 18.22 3.47 -5.19
C ASN A 278 19.45 3.34 -4.31
N GLU A 279 19.76 2.10 -3.91
CA GLU A 279 20.94 1.79 -3.08
C GLU A 279 22.26 2.10 -3.80
N LYS A 280 22.31 1.85 -5.12
CA LYS A 280 23.48 2.13 -5.96
C LYS A 280 23.12 3.07 -7.08
N THR A 281 23.75 4.22 -7.07
CA THR A 281 23.66 5.20 -8.16
C THR A 281 24.99 5.31 -8.89
N ALA A 282 25.02 6.05 -10.00
CA ALA A 282 26.25 6.31 -10.73
C ALA A 282 27.34 7.00 -9.88
N TRP A 283 26.96 7.55 -8.72
CA TRP A 283 27.84 8.23 -7.77
C TRP A 283 28.16 7.39 -6.52
N ASN A 284 27.72 6.13 -6.45
CA ASN A 284 27.85 5.26 -5.28
C ASN A 284 27.25 5.84 -3.98
N GLU A 285 26.26 6.71 -4.11
CA GLU A 285 25.51 7.24 -2.98
C GLU A 285 24.05 6.76 -3.08
N PRO A 286 23.43 6.35 -1.95
CA PRO A 286 22.02 6.03 -1.94
C PRO A 286 21.20 7.29 -2.24
N ILE A 287 20.21 7.16 -3.12
CA ILE A 287 19.29 8.27 -3.43
C ILE A 287 17.86 7.84 -3.13
N LEU A 288 17.21 8.61 -2.25
CA LEU A 288 15.76 8.60 -2.07
C LEU A 288 15.16 9.71 -2.93
N THR A 289 14.34 9.33 -3.91
CA THR A 289 13.57 10.29 -4.73
C THR A 289 12.09 10.19 -4.43
N CYS A 290 11.42 11.30 -4.70
CA CYS A 290 10.00 11.45 -4.52
C CYS A 290 9.41 12.08 -5.78
N THR A 291 8.34 11.50 -6.31
CA THR A 291 7.62 12.01 -7.50
C THR A 291 6.25 12.50 -7.15
#